data_AF-A0A8S4QHL4-F1
#
_entry.id   AF-A0A8S4QHL4-F1
#
_cell.length_a   1.000
_cell.length_b   1.000
_cell.length_c   1.000
_cell.angle_alpha   90.00
_cell.angle_beta   90.00
_cell.angle_gamma   90.00
#
_symmetry.space_group_name_H-M   'P 1'
#
loop_
_entity.id
_entity.type
_entity.pdbx_description
1 polymer ?
#
loop_
_entity_poly.entity_id
_entity_poly.type
_entity_poly.pdbx_seq_one_letter_code
_entity_poly.pdbx_strand_id
1 'polypeptide(L)' 'QFVTKQSSGAKLAIIDGFTYYCAIKNKKSNAWRCTKGGNCKARFTFTSNNEILRCDLMHDHPRPRYLIRDGVFIKI' A
#
# COMPACT_ATOMS: atom_id res chain seq x y z
N GLN A 1 -7.55 2.44 -3.17
CA GLN A 1 -8.10 1.13 -3.61
C GLN A 1 -7.22 -0.01 -3.12
N PHE A 2 -7.73 -1.24 -3.03
CA PHE A 2 -6.93 -2.44 -2.71
C PHE A 2 -6.87 -3.39 -3.90
N VAL A 3 -5.73 -4.04 -4.12
CA VAL A 3 -5.46 -4.95 -5.23
C VAL A 3 -4.66 -6.17 -4.76
N THR A 4 -4.63 -7.22 -5.57
CA THR A 4 -3.85 -8.45 -5.30
C THR A 4 -2.62 -8.48 -6.20
N LYS A 5 -1.43 -8.61 -5.62
CA LYS A 5 -0.17 -8.73 -6.38
C LYS A 5 -0.12 -10.05 -7.14
N GLN A 6 0.03 -9.99 -8.47
CA GLN A 6 0.04 -11.17 -9.34
C GLN A 6 1.08 -12.22 -8.90
N SER A 7 2.31 -11.78 -8.57
CA SER A 7 3.41 -12.70 -8.31
C SER A 7 3.33 -13.44 -6.97
N SER A 8 2.57 -12.94 -6.01
CA SER A 8 2.59 -13.47 -4.63
C SER A 8 1.23 -13.58 -3.95
N GLY A 9 0.15 -13.18 -4.62
CA GLY A 9 -1.18 -13.08 -4.01
C GLY A 9 -1.32 -12.02 -2.90
N ALA A 10 -0.27 -11.24 -2.64
CA ALA A 10 -0.26 -10.31 -1.53
C ALA A 10 -1.20 -9.12 -1.78
N LYS A 11 -2.00 -8.75 -0.78
CA LYS A 11 -2.85 -7.56 -0.83
C LYS A 11 -2.00 -6.29 -0.76
N LEU A 12 -2.20 -5.38 -1.71
CA LEU A 12 -1.61 -4.06 -1.74
C LEU A 12 -2.69 -2.99 -1.65
N ALA A 13 -2.33 -1.85 -1.07
CA ALA A 13 -3.12 -0.62 -1.18
C ALA A 13 -2.50 0.30 -2.23
N ILE A 14 -3.35 1.01 -2.95
CA ILE A 14 -2.95 2.05 -3.90
C ILE A 14 -3.59 3.36 -3.47
N ILE A 15 -2.74 4.35 -3.24
CA ILE A 15 -3.10 5.73 -2.89
C ILE A 15 -2.26 6.65 -3.79
N ASP A 16 -2.92 7.51 -4.55
CA ASP A 16 -2.28 8.47 -5.46
C ASP A 16 -1.17 7.89 -6.36
N GLY A 17 -1.41 6.69 -6.90
CA GLY A 17 -0.45 5.99 -7.77
C GLY A 17 0.75 5.36 -7.05
N PHE A 18 0.83 5.48 -5.72
CA PHE A 18 1.82 4.79 -4.89
C PHE A 18 1.23 3.50 -4.31
N THR A 19 2.08 2.49 -4.16
CA THR A 19 1.70 1.18 -3.67
C THR A 19 2.21 0.95 -2.26
N TYR A 20 1.39 0.33 -1.43
CA TYR A 20 1.69 0.05 -0.02
C TYR A 20 1.41 -1.42 0.30
N TYR A 21 2.29 -2.02 1.10
CA TYR A 21 2.08 -3.36 1.66
C TYR A 21 1.67 -3.25 3.13
N CYS A 22 0.90 -4.23 3.59
CA CYS A 22 0.53 -4.32 5.00
C CYS A 22 1.73 -4.82 5.81
N ALA A 23 2.38 -3.92 6.54
CA ALA A 23 3.58 -4.22 7.32
C ALA A 23 3.25 -4.79 8.70
N ILE A 24 2.14 -4.36 9.31
CA ILE A 24 1.70 -4.83 10.63
C ILE A 24 0.20 -5.05 10.58
N LYS A 25 -0.25 -6.23 11.04
CA LYS A 25 -1.66 -6.58 11.19
C LYS A 25 -2.00 -6.76 12.66
N ASN A 26 -2.90 -5.94 13.17
CA ASN A 26 -3.44 -6.06 14.52
C ASN A 26 -4.96 -6.22 14.46
N LYS A 27 -5.57 -6.71 15.55
CA LYS A 27 -7.03 -6.88 15.65
C LYS A 27 -7.80 -5.58 15.38
N LYS A 28 -7.26 -4.43 15.83
CA LYS A 28 -7.92 -3.12 15.74
C LYS A 28 -7.51 -2.30 14.53
N SER A 29 -6.32 -2.55 13.97
CA SER A 29 -5.77 -1.71 12.90
C SER A 29 -4.67 -2.42 12.11
N ASN A 30 -4.48 -1.96 10.88
CA ASN A 30 -3.43 -2.42 9.98
C ASN A 30 -2.54 -1.23 9.61
N ALA A 31 -1.23 -1.39 9.77
CA ALA A 31 -0.25 -0.40 9.35
C ALA A 31 0.33 -0.77 7.98
N TRP A 32 0.28 0.18 7.06
CA TRP A 32 0.70 0.02 5.68
C TRP A 32 1.90 0.93 5.42
N ARG A 33 2.88 0.43 4.66
CA ARG A 33 4.10 1.15 4.28
C ARG A 33 4.30 1.12 2.79
N CYS A 34 4.92 2.15 2.24
CA CYS A 34 5.27 2.21 0.82
C CYS A 34 6.07 0.96 0.42
N THR A 35 5.70 0.32 -0.69
CA THR A 35 6.38 -0.87 -1.20
C THR A 35 7.78 -0.61 -1.71
N LYS A 36 8.15 0.65 -2.00
CA LYS A 36 9.54 1.01 -2.35
C LYS A 36 10.50 0.69 -1.20
N GLY A 37 10.04 0.82 0.04
CA GLY A 37 10.85 0.59 1.23
C GLY A 37 12.06 1.52 1.33
N GLY A 38 13.07 1.11 2.10
CA GLY A 38 14.32 1.85 2.27
C GLY A 38 14.13 3.23 2.90
N ASN A 39 14.48 4.27 2.15
CA ASN A 39 14.42 5.67 2.59
C ASN A 39 12.99 6.21 2.63
N CYS A 40 12.09 5.65 1.83
CA CYS A 40 10.70 6.10 1.79
C CYS A 40 9.99 5.82 3.12
N LYS A 41 9.51 6.89 3.77
CA LYS A 41 8.81 6.82 5.07
C LYS A 41 7.29 6.82 4.95
N ALA A 42 6.76 7.00 3.73
CA ALA A 42 5.33 7.04 3.51
C ALA A 42 4.60 5.81 4.05
N ARG A 43 3.56 6.07 4.84
CA ARG A 43 2.82 5.08 5.63
C ARG A 43 1.44 5.59 6.00
N PHE A 44 0.52 4.69 6.22
CA PHE A 44 -0.76 5.01 6.84
C PHE A 44 -1.23 3.86 7.74
N THR A 45 -2.23 4.11 8.57
CA THR A 45 -2.85 3.09 9.41
C THR A 45 -4.36 3.19 9.27
N PHE A 46 -5.00 2.07 8.90
CA PHE A 46 -6.45 1.94 8.88
C PHE A 46 -6.92 1.14 10.09
N THR A 47 -8.05 1.54 10.67
CA THR A 47 -8.79 0.70 11.62
C THR A 47 -9.50 -0.46 10.91
N SER A 48 -9.97 -1.43 11.68
CA SER A 48 -10.92 -2.44 11.20
C SER A 48 -12.21 -1.84 10.64
N ASN A 49 -12.54 -0.61 11.05
CA ASN A 49 -13.75 0.11 10.65
C ASN A 49 -13.50 1.04 9.45
N ASN A 50 -12.40 0.84 8.71
CA ASN A 50 -12.00 1.63 7.54
C ASN A 50 -11.71 3.12 7.80
N GLU A 51 -11.35 3.48 9.04
CA GLU A 51 -10.96 4.86 9.39
C GLU A 51 -9.45 5.05 9.35
N ILE A 52 -8.97 6.20 8.88
CA ILE A 52 -7.55 6.54 8.89
C ILE A 52 -7.18 7.08 10.28
N LEU A 53 -6.33 6.37 11.01
CA LEU A 53 -5.80 6.85 12.30
C LEU A 53 -4.64 7.84 12.13
N ARG A 54 -3.79 7.56 11.15
CA ARG A 54 -2.58 8.34 10.85
C ARG A 54 -2.17 8.11 9.41
N CYS A 55 -1.68 9.15 8.76
CA CYS A 55 -1.07 9.04 7.45
C CYS A 55 0.10 10.02 7.31
N ASP A 56 1.12 9.58 6.62
CA ASP A 56 2.19 10.38 6.06
C ASP A 56 2.36 9.85 4.64
N LEU A 57 1.91 10.63 3.67
CA LEU A 57 1.88 10.24 2.26
C LEU A 57 3.00 10.95 1.47
N MET A 58 4.00 11.51 2.14
CA MET A 58 5.13 12.14 1.48
C MET A 58 6.12 11.08 0.99
N HIS A 59 6.45 11.17 -0.30
CA HIS A 59 7.36 10.27 -0.99
C HIS A 59 8.61 11.03 -1.46
N ASP A 60 9.76 10.37 -1.33
CA ASP A 60 11.08 10.81 -1.80
C ASP A 60 11.48 10.15 -3.13
N HIS A 61 10.51 9.54 -3.81
CA HIS A 61 10.72 8.80 -5.05
C HIS A 61 9.54 8.96 -6.00
N PRO A 62 9.75 8.78 -7.33
CA PRO A 62 8.66 8.82 -8.29
C PRO A 62 7.70 7.64 -8.12
N ARG A 63 6.48 7.79 -8.65
CA ARG A 63 5.48 6.71 -8.71
C ARG A 63 6.03 5.50 -9.50
N PRO A 64 5.82 4.26 -9.03
CA PRO A 64 6.19 3.08 -9.80
C PRO A 64 5.31 2.92 -11.05
N ARG A 65 5.84 2.26 -12.08
CA ARG A 65 5.04 1.83 -13.25
C ARG A 65 4.42 0.46 -12.96
N TYR A 66 3.14 0.31 -13.26
CA TYR A 66 2.40 -0.94 -13.09
C TYR A 66 1.10 -0.90 -13.91
N LEU A 67 0.49 -2.07 -14.08
CA LEU A 67 -0.87 -2.24 -14.61
C LEU A 67 -1.76 -2.82 -13.52
N ILE A 68 -3.02 -2.38 -13.49
CA ILE A 68 -4.08 -3.06 -12.74
C ILE A 68 -5.04 -3.64 -13.77
N ARG A 69 -5.27 -4.96 -13.70
CA ARG A 69 -6.26 -5.66 -14.52
C ARG A 69 -7.11 -6.54 -13.62
N ASP A 70 -8.41 -6.32 -13.61
CA ASP A 70 -9.38 -7.11 -12.82
C ASP A 70 -9.00 -7.21 -11.32
N GLY A 71 -8.54 -6.10 -10.74
CA GLY A 71 -8.10 -6.04 -9.34
C GLY A 71 -6.73 -6.67 -9.06
N VAL A 72 -6.04 -7.16 -10.08
CA VAL A 72 -4.69 -7.74 -10.00
C VAL A 72 -3.64 -6.70 -10.36
N PHE A 73 -2.65 -6.54 -9.47
CA PHE A 73 -1.49 -5.69 -9.69
C PHE A 73 -0.38 -6.46 -10.43
N ILE A 74 0.01 -5.92 -11.58
CA ILE A 74 1.05 -6.45 -12.45
C ILE A 74 2.17 -5.41 -12.52
N LYS A 75 3.36 -5.81 -12.06
CA LYS A 75 4.55 -4.96 -12.13
C LYS A 75 5.03 -4.90 -13.58
N ILE A 76 5.40 -3.70 -14.05
CA ILE A 76 6.02 -3.46 -15.37
C ILE A 76 7.50 -3.15 -15.16
#